data_AF-A0A9D8SMY9-F1
#
_entry.id   AF-A0A9D8SMY9-F1
#
_cell.length_a   1.000
_cell.length_b   1.000
_cell.length_c   1.000
_cell.angle_alpha   90.00
_cell.angle_beta   90.00
_cell.angle_gamma   90.00
#
_symmetry.space_group_name_H-M   'P 1'
#
loop_
_entity.id
_entity.type
_entity.pdbx_description
1 polymer ?
#
loop_
_entity_poly.entity_id
_entity_poly.type
_entity_poly.pdbx_seq_one_letter_code
_entity_poly.pdbx_strand_id
1 'polypeptide(L)'
;AEYADAAEKSLAAACALIPDKMGVLEALVQEIGSRKGQPDHRLTVCRMLNILTGPEVLAYLRQAALDAGDLELQDCATNVLGRTLDPEAAPILLEAAQTPNHPYGKRALRGYLRIIRQFSMAKWARMSMLEKALACPLCGESEREIVRIIQKQYQLDPQNTLTEEQKTLSTLEIVSAVYGIDEPGKNLDVTLKMRDFLRKTESLVFSLPDRWNDHFTDPAPGTHKFMKLVLRYADGTEKTLSIREGNTIRIPAK
;
A
#
# COMPACT_ATOMS: atom_id res chain seq x y z
N ALA A 1 -24.87 25.03 0.49
CA ALA A 1 -24.51 23.60 0.56
C ALA A 1 -24.55 22.95 -0.83
N GLU A 2 -25.69 22.99 -1.53
CA GLU A 2 -25.85 22.38 -2.87
C GLU A 2 -24.88 22.93 -3.94
N TYR A 3 -24.66 24.26 -3.98
CA TYR A 3 -23.70 24.88 -4.91
C TYR A 3 -22.23 24.53 -4.62
N ALA A 4 -21.87 24.26 -3.36
CA ALA A 4 -20.51 23.89 -2.98
C ALA A 4 -20.18 22.46 -3.42
N ASP A 5 -21.16 21.54 -3.29
CA ASP A 5 -21.04 20.15 -3.73
C ASP A 5 -20.97 20.04 -5.27
N ALA A 6 -21.75 20.86 -5.99
CA ALA A 6 -21.67 20.94 -7.46
C ALA A 6 -20.33 21.50 -7.95
N ALA A 7 -19.78 22.50 -7.25
CA ALA A 7 -18.47 23.07 -7.56
C ALA A 7 -17.33 22.08 -7.27
N GLU A 8 -17.37 21.36 -6.14
CA GLU A 8 -16.41 20.32 -5.79
C GLU A 8 -16.40 19.19 -6.83
N LYS A 9 -17.57 18.73 -7.27
CA LYS A 9 -17.71 17.72 -8.33
C LYS A 9 -17.19 18.20 -9.69
N SER A 10 -17.47 19.44 -10.06
CA SER A 10 -17.02 20.02 -11.35
C SER A 10 -15.51 20.19 -11.38
N LEU A 11 -14.92 20.67 -10.28
CA LEU A 11 -13.48 20.84 -10.17
C LEU A 11 -12.77 19.48 -10.08
N ALA A 12 -13.34 18.50 -9.37
CA ALA A 12 -12.88 17.11 -9.38
C ALA A 12 -12.84 16.52 -10.80
N ALA A 13 -13.91 16.72 -11.59
CA ALA A 13 -13.97 16.27 -12.97
C ALA A 13 -12.91 16.96 -13.86
N ALA A 14 -12.69 18.26 -13.68
CA ALA A 14 -11.66 18.99 -14.41
C ALA A 14 -10.25 18.48 -14.08
N CYS A 15 -9.92 18.32 -12.80
CA CYS A 15 -8.63 17.77 -12.36
C CYS A 15 -8.39 16.33 -12.83
N ALA A 16 -9.46 15.52 -12.97
CA ALA A 16 -9.37 14.18 -13.53
C ALA A 16 -8.94 14.17 -15.02
N LEU A 17 -9.27 15.22 -15.78
CA LEU A 17 -8.94 15.35 -17.21
C LEU A 17 -7.52 15.89 -17.48
N ILE A 18 -6.89 16.52 -16.50
CA ILE A 18 -5.53 17.08 -16.65
C ILE A 18 -4.51 15.92 -16.71
N PRO A 19 -3.68 15.80 -17.78
CA PRO A 19 -2.69 14.72 -17.88
C PRO A 19 -1.58 14.81 -16.83
N ASP A 20 -1.17 16.03 -16.47
CA ASP A 20 -0.12 16.27 -15.48
C ASP A 20 -0.67 16.15 -14.05
N LYS A 21 -0.70 14.92 -13.53
CA LYS A 21 -1.19 14.64 -12.17
C LYS A 21 -0.29 15.23 -11.09
N MET A 22 1.00 15.37 -11.36
CA MET A 22 1.96 15.96 -10.42
C MET A 22 1.74 17.46 -10.30
N GLY A 23 1.60 18.17 -11.41
CA GLY A 23 1.25 19.60 -11.39
C GLY A 23 -0.09 19.88 -10.71
N VAL A 24 -1.08 18.98 -10.87
CA VAL A 24 -2.36 19.09 -10.13
C VAL A 24 -2.15 18.89 -8.63
N LEU A 25 -1.37 17.88 -8.22
CA LEU A 25 -1.06 17.65 -6.80
C LEU A 25 -0.37 18.87 -6.18
N GLU A 26 0.67 19.40 -6.83
CA GLU A 26 1.41 20.57 -6.37
C GLU A 26 0.50 21.79 -6.19
N ALA A 27 -0.36 22.08 -7.17
CA ALA A 27 -1.31 23.18 -7.09
C ALA A 27 -2.31 23.02 -5.93
N LEU A 28 -2.84 21.81 -5.72
CA LEU A 28 -3.77 21.54 -4.60
C LEU A 28 -3.06 21.67 -3.25
N VAL A 29 -1.84 21.14 -3.11
CA VAL A 29 -1.05 21.22 -1.88
C VAL A 29 -0.68 22.66 -1.54
N GLN A 30 -0.25 23.45 -2.54
CA GLN A 30 0.04 24.87 -2.38
C GLN A 30 -1.20 25.62 -1.90
N GLU A 31 -2.36 25.32 -2.45
CA GLU A 31 -3.63 25.96 -2.09
C GLU A 31 -4.09 25.59 -0.67
N ILE A 32 -3.88 24.34 -0.24
CA ILE A 32 -4.13 23.93 1.15
C ILE A 32 -3.22 24.69 2.12
N GLY A 33 -1.96 24.91 1.75
CA GLY A 33 -0.98 25.61 2.58
C GLY A 33 -1.22 27.12 2.68
N SER A 34 -1.61 27.77 1.59
CA SER A 34 -1.82 29.22 1.51
C SER A 34 -3.07 29.71 2.26
N ARG A 35 -4.04 28.81 2.51
CA ARG A 35 -5.37 29.15 3.07
C ARG A 35 -5.57 28.77 4.54
N LYS A 36 -4.54 28.81 5.39
CA LYS A 36 -4.69 28.52 6.84
C LYS A 36 -5.76 29.37 7.56
N GLY A 37 -6.09 30.56 7.04
CA GLY A 37 -7.15 31.42 7.58
C GLY A 37 -8.57 31.18 7.01
N GLN A 38 -8.75 30.21 6.11
CA GLN A 38 -10.04 29.90 5.46
C GLN A 38 -10.30 28.38 5.53
N PRO A 39 -10.74 27.86 6.70
CA PRO A 39 -10.80 26.42 6.96
C PRO A 39 -11.71 25.66 5.98
N ASP A 40 -12.88 26.21 5.65
CA ASP A 40 -13.83 25.54 4.75
C ASP A 40 -13.28 25.32 3.33
N HIS A 41 -12.60 26.32 2.77
CA HIS A 41 -12.00 26.23 1.44
C HIS A 41 -10.83 25.25 1.46
N ARG A 42 -9.97 25.38 2.47
CA ARG A 42 -8.81 24.53 2.66
C ARG A 42 -9.18 23.05 2.76
N LEU A 43 -10.21 22.73 3.56
CA LEU A 43 -10.69 21.35 3.72
C LEU A 43 -11.40 20.83 2.47
N THR A 44 -12.07 21.69 1.71
CA THR A 44 -12.66 21.32 0.41
C THR A 44 -11.57 20.92 -0.59
N VAL A 45 -10.51 21.72 -0.72
CA VAL A 45 -9.36 21.41 -1.58
C VAL A 45 -8.64 20.14 -1.11
N CYS A 46 -8.50 19.94 0.19
CA CYS A 46 -7.93 18.70 0.74
C CYS A 46 -8.76 17.46 0.37
N ARG A 47 -10.10 17.51 0.43
CA ARG A 47 -10.96 16.38 0.04
C ARG A 47 -10.80 15.99 -1.42
N MET A 48 -10.48 16.95 -2.28
CA MET A 48 -10.24 16.70 -3.70
C MET A 48 -9.03 15.83 -3.97
N LEU A 49 -8.07 15.71 -3.04
CA LEU A 49 -6.95 14.78 -3.21
C LEU A 49 -7.40 13.33 -3.44
N ASN A 50 -8.63 12.97 -3.06
CA ASN A 50 -9.21 11.66 -3.34
C ASN A 50 -9.39 11.34 -4.85
N ILE A 51 -9.30 12.32 -5.74
CA ILE A 51 -9.36 12.11 -7.19
C ILE A 51 -8.02 11.67 -7.78
N LEU A 52 -6.94 11.89 -7.03
CA LEU A 52 -5.59 11.53 -7.42
C LEU A 52 -5.24 10.20 -6.75
N THR A 53 -4.52 9.36 -7.49
CA THR A 53 -3.92 8.13 -6.97
C THR A 53 -2.42 8.18 -7.23
N GLY A 54 -1.64 7.51 -6.39
CA GLY A 54 -0.19 7.47 -6.54
C GLY A 54 0.57 7.73 -5.24
N PRO A 55 1.85 7.34 -5.20
CA PRO A 55 2.67 7.39 -4.00
C PRO A 55 2.88 8.80 -3.47
N GLU A 56 2.92 9.83 -4.32
CA GLU A 56 3.13 11.22 -3.93
C GLU A 56 1.92 11.78 -3.17
N VAL A 57 0.71 11.42 -3.61
CA VAL A 57 -0.55 11.79 -2.93
C VAL A 57 -0.61 11.13 -1.56
N LEU A 58 -0.29 9.85 -1.48
CA LEU A 58 -0.26 9.09 -0.23
C LEU A 58 0.81 9.63 0.73
N ALA A 59 1.97 10.04 0.23
CA ALA A 59 3.02 10.65 1.05
C ALA A 59 2.55 11.95 1.68
N TYR A 60 1.90 12.83 0.91
CA TYR A 60 1.30 14.05 1.43
C TYR A 60 0.20 13.77 2.45
N LEU A 61 -0.75 12.87 2.12
CA LEU A 61 -1.85 12.51 3.02
C LEU A 61 -1.35 11.86 4.31
N ARG A 62 -0.27 11.08 4.27
CA ARG A 62 0.39 10.54 5.47
C ARG A 62 0.93 11.64 6.35
N GLN A 63 1.69 12.59 5.78
CA GLN A 63 2.22 13.72 6.54
C GLN A 63 1.08 14.52 7.19
N ALA A 64 0.07 14.87 6.40
CA ALA A 64 -1.12 15.59 6.84
C ALA A 64 -1.91 14.85 7.92
N ALA A 65 -2.06 13.53 7.80
CA ALA A 65 -2.75 12.70 8.78
C ALA A 65 -2.04 12.63 10.13
N LEU A 66 -0.71 12.69 10.14
CA LEU A 66 0.11 12.50 11.34
C LEU A 66 0.60 13.82 11.97
N ASP A 67 0.33 14.96 11.35
CA ASP A 67 0.75 16.27 11.83
C ASP A 67 -0.08 16.75 13.02
N ALA A 68 0.44 16.57 14.24
CA ALA A 68 -0.24 16.99 15.47
C ALA A 68 -0.47 18.51 15.59
N GLY A 69 0.16 19.32 14.73
CA GLY A 69 -0.01 20.77 14.70
C GLY A 69 -1.26 21.26 13.97
N ASP A 70 -1.98 20.38 13.25
CA ASP A 70 -3.08 20.79 12.36
C ASP A 70 -4.26 19.80 12.39
N LEU A 71 -5.08 19.90 13.45
CA LEU A 71 -6.22 19.01 13.68
C LEU A 71 -7.23 18.98 12.51
N GLU A 72 -7.48 20.12 11.88
CA GLU A 72 -8.40 20.21 10.74
C GLU A 72 -7.85 19.43 9.54
N LEU A 73 -6.57 19.59 9.24
CA LEU A 73 -5.92 18.87 8.16
C LEU A 73 -5.80 17.37 8.47
N GLN A 74 -5.53 17.00 9.72
CA GLN A 74 -5.56 15.60 10.17
C GLN A 74 -6.93 14.97 9.94
N ASP A 75 -8.01 15.68 10.29
CA ASP A 75 -9.39 15.19 10.07
C ASP A 75 -9.62 14.88 8.60
N CYS A 76 -9.33 15.87 7.74
CA CYS A 76 -9.50 15.74 6.31
C CYS A 76 -8.65 14.61 5.72
N ALA A 77 -7.35 14.57 6.03
CA ALA A 77 -6.42 13.61 5.44
C ALA A 77 -6.80 12.17 5.80
N THR A 78 -7.09 11.89 7.06
CA THR A 78 -7.53 10.56 7.49
C THR A 78 -8.93 10.21 6.96
N ASN A 79 -9.77 11.20 6.62
CA ASN A 79 -11.07 10.98 5.96
C ASN A 79 -10.88 10.59 4.50
N VAL A 80 -10.03 11.31 3.76
CA VAL A 80 -9.64 11.01 2.38
C VAL A 80 -9.03 9.62 2.29
N LEU A 81 -8.05 9.31 3.13
CA LEU A 81 -7.42 7.98 3.19
C LEU A 81 -8.45 6.86 3.46
N GLY A 82 -9.45 7.09 4.32
CA GLY A 82 -10.47 6.09 4.63
C GLY A 82 -11.56 5.91 3.55
N ARG A 83 -11.57 6.78 2.53
CA ARG A 83 -12.50 6.78 1.39
C ARG A 83 -11.81 6.46 0.06
N THR A 84 -10.49 6.54 0.00
CA THR A 84 -9.72 6.29 -1.21
C THR A 84 -9.90 4.86 -1.70
N LEU A 85 -9.81 4.71 -3.03
CA LEU A 85 -9.81 3.43 -3.73
C LEU A 85 -8.38 2.94 -3.96
N ASP A 86 -7.48 3.16 -2.99
CA ASP A 86 -6.09 2.73 -3.04
C ASP A 86 -5.76 1.81 -1.84
N PRO A 87 -5.42 0.51 -2.06
CA PRO A 87 -5.06 -0.39 -0.98
C PRO A 87 -3.77 0.03 -0.27
N GLU A 88 -2.89 0.81 -0.92
CA GLU A 88 -1.65 1.33 -0.34
C GLU A 88 -1.91 2.41 0.74
N ALA A 89 -3.16 2.85 0.92
CA ALA A 89 -3.55 3.70 2.05
C ALA A 89 -3.65 2.94 3.38
N ALA A 90 -3.75 1.60 3.36
CA ALA A 90 -3.94 0.80 4.56
C ALA A 90 -2.81 0.95 5.60
N PRO A 91 -1.51 0.89 5.25
CA PRO A 91 -0.42 1.11 6.21
C PRO A 91 -0.51 2.46 6.91
N ILE A 92 -0.90 3.52 6.20
CA ILE A 92 -1.02 4.88 6.74
C ILE A 92 -2.17 4.96 7.75
N LEU A 93 -3.32 4.36 7.42
CA LEU A 93 -4.48 4.31 8.32
C LEU A 93 -4.18 3.50 9.58
N LEU A 94 -3.43 2.42 9.46
CA LEU A 94 -3.00 1.61 10.60
C LEU A 94 -2.03 2.41 11.50
N GLU A 95 -1.07 3.13 10.91
CA GLU A 95 -0.14 4.00 11.63
C GLU A 95 -0.88 5.08 12.44
N ALA A 96 -1.83 5.78 11.81
CA ALA A 96 -2.67 6.76 12.49
C ALA A 96 -3.52 6.13 13.62
N ALA A 97 -4.01 4.90 13.44
CA ALA A 97 -4.76 4.17 14.46
C ALA A 97 -3.89 3.69 15.63
N GLN A 98 -2.60 3.42 15.40
CA GLN A 98 -1.64 3.00 16.43
C GLN A 98 -0.98 4.18 17.14
N THR A 99 -1.06 5.38 16.57
CA THR A 99 -0.51 6.60 17.18
C THR A 99 -1.24 6.92 18.49
N PRO A 100 -0.54 7.03 19.64
CA PRO A 100 -1.16 7.35 20.91
C PRO A 100 -1.92 8.67 20.88
N ASN A 101 -3.13 8.70 21.45
CA ASN A 101 -3.98 9.89 21.54
C ASN A 101 -4.32 10.55 20.18
N HIS A 102 -4.20 9.81 19.07
CA HIS A 102 -4.58 10.34 17.76
C HIS A 102 -6.09 10.64 17.72
N PRO A 103 -6.53 11.90 17.52
CA PRO A 103 -7.94 12.30 17.61
C PRO A 103 -8.85 11.50 16.68
N TYR A 104 -8.31 11.10 15.53
CA TYR A 104 -9.00 10.37 14.48
C TYR A 104 -8.64 8.88 14.37
N GLY A 105 -7.91 8.31 15.35
CA GLY A 105 -7.38 6.95 15.25
C GLY A 105 -8.45 5.87 15.06
N LYS A 106 -9.61 5.97 15.74
CA LYS A 106 -10.73 5.04 15.55
C LYS A 106 -11.30 5.11 14.13
N ARG A 107 -11.39 6.31 13.55
CA ARG A 107 -11.85 6.49 12.17
C ARG A 107 -10.84 5.90 11.19
N ALA A 108 -9.55 6.08 11.45
CA ALA A 108 -8.49 5.49 10.65
C ALA A 108 -8.56 3.94 10.67
N LEU A 109 -8.73 3.32 11.85
CA LEU A 109 -8.91 1.87 11.98
C LEU A 109 -10.13 1.35 11.19
N ARG A 110 -11.24 2.09 11.19
CA ARG A 110 -12.42 1.73 10.38
C ARG A 110 -12.17 1.88 8.88
N GLY A 111 -11.39 2.88 8.47
CA GLY A 111 -10.90 3.01 7.09
C GLY A 111 -10.05 1.81 6.68
N TYR A 112 -9.14 1.39 7.55
CA TYR A 112 -8.29 0.21 7.36
C TYR A 112 -9.12 -1.06 7.17
N LEU A 113 -10.08 -1.32 8.06
CA LEU A 113 -11.01 -2.47 7.93
C LEU A 113 -11.87 -2.40 6.66
N ARG A 114 -12.23 -1.19 6.20
CA ARG A 114 -12.96 -0.99 4.95
C ARG A 114 -12.13 -1.42 3.74
N ILE A 115 -10.84 -1.09 3.69
CA ILE A 115 -9.93 -1.52 2.61
C ILE A 115 -9.90 -3.06 2.54
N ILE A 116 -9.73 -3.74 3.67
CA ILE A 116 -9.71 -5.22 3.73
C ILE A 116 -10.98 -5.83 3.10
N ARG A 117 -12.12 -5.17 3.28
CA ARG A 117 -13.42 -5.61 2.78
C ARG A 117 -13.62 -5.31 1.30
N GLN A 118 -13.10 -4.19 0.80
CA GLN A 118 -13.38 -3.68 -0.56
C GLN A 118 -12.44 -4.23 -1.62
N PHE A 119 -11.19 -4.55 -1.28
CA PHE A 119 -10.20 -4.99 -2.26
C PHE A 119 -10.11 -6.51 -2.38
N SER A 120 -9.89 -6.97 -3.62
CA SER A 120 -9.49 -8.34 -3.88
C SER A 120 -8.07 -8.55 -3.35
N MET A 121 -7.91 -9.54 -2.49
CA MET A 121 -6.63 -9.96 -1.95
C MET A 121 -6.75 -11.41 -1.49
N ALA A 122 -5.61 -12.09 -1.43
CA ALA A 122 -5.54 -13.45 -0.93
C ALA A 122 -6.07 -13.55 0.51
N LYS A 123 -6.62 -14.72 0.88
CA LYS A 123 -7.15 -14.96 2.23
C LYS A 123 -6.09 -14.72 3.32
N TRP A 124 -4.84 -15.10 3.06
CA TRP A 124 -3.74 -14.90 3.99
C TRP A 124 -3.45 -13.40 4.23
N ALA A 125 -3.44 -12.59 3.16
CA ALA A 125 -3.18 -11.14 3.27
C ALA A 125 -4.29 -10.48 4.07
N ARG A 126 -5.54 -10.89 3.80
CA ARG A 126 -6.71 -10.50 4.57
C ARG A 126 -6.56 -10.88 6.05
N MET A 127 -6.10 -12.09 6.36
CA MET A 127 -5.87 -12.52 7.74
C MET A 127 -4.77 -11.73 8.45
N SER A 128 -3.60 -11.58 7.82
CA SER A 128 -2.49 -10.74 8.33
C SER A 128 -2.97 -9.32 8.63
N MET A 129 -3.78 -8.74 7.75
CA MET A 129 -4.34 -7.41 7.97
C MET A 129 -5.33 -7.38 9.14
N LEU A 130 -6.22 -8.37 9.28
CA LEU A 130 -7.18 -8.45 10.38
C LEU A 130 -6.49 -8.68 11.74
N GLU A 131 -5.40 -9.45 11.78
CA GLU A 131 -4.56 -9.62 12.98
C GLU A 131 -3.97 -8.28 13.43
N LYS A 132 -3.41 -7.50 12.49
CA LYS A 132 -2.93 -6.14 12.76
C LYS A 132 -4.03 -5.23 13.29
N ALA A 133 -5.26 -5.35 12.76
CA ALA A 133 -6.42 -4.61 13.29
C ALA A 133 -6.80 -5.05 14.71
N LEU A 134 -6.78 -6.36 15.01
CA LEU A 134 -7.10 -6.90 16.35
C LEU A 134 -6.06 -6.51 17.40
N ALA A 135 -4.80 -6.39 17.00
CA ALA A 135 -3.69 -5.94 17.84
C ALA A 135 -3.68 -4.42 18.09
N CYS A 136 -4.43 -3.63 17.29
CA CYS A 136 -4.50 -2.19 17.46
C CYS A 136 -5.14 -1.82 18.82
N PRO A 137 -4.55 -0.90 19.61
CA PRO A 137 -5.12 -0.50 20.91
C PRO A 137 -6.55 0.05 20.84
N LEU A 138 -6.91 0.64 19.70
CA LEU A 138 -8.24 1.20 19.47
C LEU A 138 -9.29 0.16 19.05
N CYS A 139 -8.90 -1.11 18.89
CA CYS A 139 -9.78 -2.19 18.48
C CYS A 139 -10.72 -2.63 19.61
N GLY A 140 -11.86 -1.94 19.68
CA GLY A 140 -12.95 -2.24 20.59
C GLY A 140 -13.90 -3.31 20.06
N GLU A 141 -15.04 -3.46 20.73
CA GLU A 141 -16.04 -4.48 20.39
C GLU A 141 -16.65 -4.27 19.00
N SER A 142 -16.95 -3.03 18.61
CA SER A 142 -17.50 -2.72 17.29
C SER A 142 -16.54 -3.10 16.16
N GLU A 143 -15.24 -2.83 16.33
CA GLU A 143 -14.23 -3.17 15.33
C GLU A 143 -14.00 -4.69 15.28
N ARG A 144 -14.03 -5.38 16.42
CA ARG A 144 -14.00 -6.86 16.48
C ARG A 144 -15.18 -7.49 15.77
N GLU A 145 -16.37 -6.89 15.86
CA GLU A 145 -17.53 -7.38 15.13
C GLU A 145 -17.36 -7.23 13.62
N ILE A 146 -16.80 -6.11 13.16
CA ILE A 146 -16.44 -5.94 11.73
C ILE A 146 -15.43 -7.02 11.31
N VAL A 147 -14.42 -7.31 12.13
CA VAL A 147 -13.45 -8.39 11.86
C VAL A 147 -14.15 -9.74 11.71
N ARG A 148 -15.08 -10.09 12.61
CA ARG A 148 -15.87 -11.35 12.53
C ARG A 148 -16.71 -11.42 11.26
N ILE A 149 -17.35 -10.31 10.87
CA ILE A 149 -18.11 -10.22 9.62
C ILE A 149 -17.20 -10.51 8.42
N ILE A 150 -16.01 -9.89 8.37
CA ILE A 150 -15.03 -10.12 7.29
C ILE A 150 -14.54 -11.58 7.30
N GLN A 151 -14.21 -12.14 8.47
CA GLN A 151 -13.79 -13.54 8.59
C GLN A 151 -14.87 -14.50 8.06
N LYS A 152 -16.14 -14.29 8.43
CA LYS A 152 -17.26 -15.11 7.93
C LYS A 152 -17.48 -14.92 6.43
N GLN A 153 -17.43 -13.68 5.94
CA GLN A 153 -17.62 -13.35 4.53
C GLN A 153 -16.60 -14.06 3.63
N TYR A 154 -15.34 -14.15 4.08
CA TYR A 154 -14.25 -14.73 3.31
C TYR A 154 -13.84 -16.15 3.74
N GLN A 155 -14.63 -16.77 4.65
CA GLN A 155 -14.37 -18.09 5.24
C GLN A 155 -12.91 -18.22 5.68
N LEU A 156 -12.51 -17.32 6.59
CA LEU A 156 -11.19 -17.29 7.19
C LEU A 156 -11.24 -18.05 8.51
N ASP A 157 -10.31 -18.98 8.72
CA ASP A 157 -10.22 -19.79 9.94
C ASP A 157 -9.02 -19.34 10.78
N PRO A 158 -9.23 -18.69 11.94
CA PRO A 158 -8.15 -18.23 12.83
C PRO A 158 -7.32 -19.36 13.45
N GLN A 159 -7.85 -20.59 13.52
CA GLN A 159 -7.19 -21.72 14.18
C GLN A 159 -6.43 -22.63 13.19
N ASN A 160 -6.54 -22.42 11.88
CA ASN A 160 -5.97 -23.33 10.88
C ASN A 160 -5.41 -22.67 9.61
N THR A 161 -4.81 -21.49 9.70
CA THR A 161 -4.29 -20.78 8.50
C THR A 161 -2.85 -20.31 8.64
N LEU A 162 -1.91 -21.26 8.72
CA LEU A 162 -0.78 -21.19 7.81
C LEU A 162 -1.16 -22.03 6.59
N THR A 163 -1.73 -21.38 5.58
CA THR A 163 -1.91 -21.95 4.24
C THR A 163 -0.56 -22.49 3.74
N GLU A 164 -0.56 -23.44 2.79
CA GLU A 164 0.69 -23.93 2.17
C GLU A 164 1.56 -22.79 1.63
N GLU A 165 0.96 -21.69 1.16
CA GLU A 165 1.68 -20.47 0.77
C GLU A 165 2.35 -19.77 1.96
N GLN A 166 1.71 -19.70 3.14
CA GLN A 166 2.31 -19.13 4.35
C GLN A 166 3.37 -20.04 4.97
N LYS A 167 3.18 -21.37 4.94
CA LYS A 167 4.25 -22.32 5.31
C LYS A 167 5.43 -22.18 4.37
N THR A 168 5.17 -22.03 3.08
CA THR A 168 6.21 -21.78 2.08
C THR A 168 6.91 -20.46 2.42
N LEU A 169 6.20 -19.34 2.56
CA LEU A 169 6.79 -18.04 2.89
C LEU A 169 7.62 -18.03 4.18
N SER A 170 7.14 -18.67 5.24
CA SER A 170 7.83 -18.68 6.53
C SER A 170 9.07 -19.58 6.56
N THR A 171 9.20 -20.49 5.59
CA THR A 171 10.32 -21.43 5.48
C THR A 171 11.19 -21.25 4.24
N LEU A 172 10.78 -20.35 3.34
CA LEU A 172 11.48 -20.04 2.10
C LEU A 172 12.64 -19.08 2.37
N GLU A 173 13.83 -19.49 1.96
CA GLU A 173 15.03 -18.66 1.99
C GLU A 173 15.37 -18.19 0.57
N ILE A 174 15.55 -16.89 0.36
CA ILE A 174 16.20 -16.37 -0.85
C ILE A 174 17.71 -16.52 -0.67
N VAL A 175 18.31 -17.51 -1.35
CA VAL A 175 19.75 -17.77 -1.30
C VAL A 175 20.50 -16.68 -2.04
N SER A 176 20.06 -16.36 -3.27
CA SER A 176 20.64 -15.29 -4.09
C SER A 176 19.61 -14.71 -5.06
N ALA A 177 19.73 -13.44 -5.37
CA ALA A 177 18.98 -12.79 -6.44
C ALA A 177 19.87 -11.85 -7.24
N VAL A 178 19.85 -11.98 -8.56
CA VAL A 178 20.63 -11.15 -9.49
C VAL A 178 19.68 -10.56 -10.52
N TYR A 179 19.79 -9.25 -10.76
CA TYR A 179 19.00 -8.52 -11.76
C TYR A 179 19.91 -7.91 -12.81
N GLY A 180 19.58 -8.06 -14.09
CA GLY A 180 20.33 -7.47 -15.19
C GLY A 180 20.35 -8.38 -16.42
N ILE A 181 21.51 -8.44 -17.09
CA ILE A 181 21.76 -9.39 -18.17
C ILE A 181 22.98 -10.28 -17.84
N ASP A 182 23.10 -11.43 -18.49
CA ASP A 182 24.21 -12.39 -18.31
C ASP A 182 25.50 -11.89 -19.01
N GLU A 183 25.83 -10.62 -18.81
CA GLU A 183 27.09 -10.00 -19.24
C GLU A 183 27.88 -9.50 -18.02
N PRO A 184 29.22 -9.67 -18.00
CA PRO A 184 30.05 -9.17 -16.91
C PRO A 184 29.86 -7.66 -16.69
N GLY A 185 29.57 -7.28 -15.44
CA GLY A 185 29.38 -5.87 -15.05
C GLY A 185 28.02 -5.26 -15.42
N LYS A 186 27.10 -6.02 -16.02
CA LYS A 186 25.74 -5.58 -16.36
C LYS A 186 24.65 -6.34 -15.57
N ASN A 187 25.01 -6.74 -14.36
CA ASN A 187 24.10 -7.31 -13.39
C ASN A 187 24.37 -6.74 -12.00
N LEU A 188 23.34 -6.79 -11.16
CA LEU A 188 23.33 -6.28 -9.81
C LEU A 188 22.88 -7.39 -8.86
N ASP A 189 23.62 -7.59 -7.77
CA ASP A 189 23.14 -8.41 -6.65
C ASP A 189 22.04 -7.65 -5.92
N VAL A 190 20.84 -8.24 -5.93
CA VAL A 190 19.63 -7.68 -5.36
C VAL A 190 19.09 -8.54 -4.21
N THR A 191 19.90 -9.48 -3.71
CA THR A 191 19.50 -10.50 -2.72
C THR A 191 18.87 -9.87 -1.47
N LEU A 192 19.52 -8.88 -0.86
CA LEU A 192 19.01 -8.24 0.35
C LEU A 192 17.70 -7.49 0.12
N LYS A 193 17.61 -6.76 -0.99
CA LYS A 193 16.40 -6.05 -1.39
C LYS A 193 15.25 -7.02 -1.67
N MET A 194 15.54 -8.16 -2.28
CA MET A 194 14.55 -9.23 -2.51
C MET A 194 14.06 -9.85 -1.21
N ARG A 195 14.95 -10.09 -0.25
CA ARG A 195 14.57 -10.59 1.09
C ARG A 195 13.66 -9.59 1.80
N ASP A 196 14.03 -8.31 1.77
CA ASP A 196 13.22 -7.26 2.37
C ASP A 196 11.88 -7.07 1.65
N PHE A 197 11.86 -7.20 0.32
CA PHE A 197 10.63 -7.15 -0.47
C PHE A 197 9.69 -8.29 -0.11
N LEU A 198 10.15 -9.55 -0.09
CA LEU A 198 9.32 -10.70 0.33
C LEU A 198 8.83 -10.54 1.78
N ARG A 199 9.69 -10.03 2.68
CA ARG A 199 9.30 -9.76 4.08
C ARG A 199 8.21 -8.70 4.18
N LYS A 200 8.28 -7.63 3.39
CA LYS A 200 7.32 -6.51 3.41
C LYS A 200 6.00 -6.85 2.72
N THR A 201 6.08 -7.56 1.60
CA THR A 201 4.90 -7.89 0.77
C THR A 201 4.19 -9.14 1.23
N GLU A 202 4.87 -10.01 1.99
CA GLU A 202 4.36 -11.30 2.46
C GLU A 202 3.76 -12.16 1.31
N SER A 203 4.19 -11.94 0.05
CA SER A 203 3.56 -12.53 -1.14
C SER A 203 4.51 -13.44 -1.91
N LEU A 204 4.00 -14.62 -2.33
CA LEU A 204 4.69 -15.51 -3.29
C LEU A 204 4.47 -15.08 -4.74
N VAL A 205 3.64 -14.07 -4.99
CA VAL A 205 3.35 -13.54 -6.33
C VAL A 205 3.77 -12.09 -6.38
N PHE A 206 4.65 -11.75 -7.32
CA PHE A 206 5.08 -10.37 -7.54
C PHE A 206 5.46 -10.16 -8.98
N SER A 207 5.15 -8.99 -9.52
CA SER A 207 5.52 -8.63 -10.90
C SER A 207 6.89 -7.96 -10.92
N LEU A 208 7.64 -8.18 -12.00
CA LEU A 208 8.82 -7.40 -12.36
C LEU A 208 8.43 -6.31 -13.38
N PRO A 209 7.66 -5.24 -13.05
CA PRO A 209 7.40 -4.19 -14.02
C PRO A 209 8.69 -3.47 -14.41
N ASP A 210 8.64 -2.72 -15.52
CA ASP A 210 9.73 -1.86 -16.02
C ASP A 210 10.24 -0.85 -14.96
N ARG A 211 9.42 -0.58 -13.93
CA ARG A 211 9.74 0.26 -12.76
C ARG A 211 10.60 -0.44 -11.69
N TRP A 212 11.08 -1.67 -11.91
CA TRP A 212 12.09 -2.25 -11.03
C TRP A 212 13.39 -1.42 -11.02
N ASN A 213 13.65 -0.66 -12.08
CA ASN A 213 14.74 0.31 -12.10
C ASN A 213 14.60 1.45 -11.07
N ASP A 214 13.38 1.69 -10.55
CA ASP A 214 13.15 2.64 -9.44
C ASP A 214 13.59 2.03 -8.10
N HIS A 215 13.63 0.70 -8.02
CA HIS A 215 14.05 -0.07 -6.84
C HIS A 215 15.50 -0.57 -6.93
N PHE A 216 16.04 -0.70 -8.14
CA PHE A 216 17.38 -1.20 -8.46
C PHE A 216 18.04 -0.26 -9.45
N THR A 217 19.26 0.20 -9.18
CA THR A 217 20.03 0.95 -10.20
C THR A 217 20.06 0.14 -11.49
N ASP A 218 19.64 0.74 -12.61
CA ASP A 218 19.55 0.05 -13.91
C ASP A 218 20.95 -0.43 -14.35
N PRO A 219 21.20 -1.75 -14.36
CA PRO A 219 22.52 -2.28 -14.70
C PRO A 219 22.74 -2.40 -16.22
N ALA A 220 21.69 -2.25 -17.04
CA ALA A 220 21.75 -2.40 -18.49
C ALA A 220 20.65 -1.56 -19.18
N PRO A 221 20.83 -0.23 -19.28
CA PRO A 221 19.84 0.68 -19.88
C PRO A 221 19.54 0.35 -21.33
N GLY A 222 18.25 0.43 -21.70
CA GLY A 222 17.78 0.20 -23.08
C GLY A 222 17.72 -1.27 -23.50
N THR A 223 18.00 -2.20 -22.59
CA THR A 223 17.90 -3.65 -22.83
C THR A 223 16.92 -4.32 -21.88
N HIS A 224 16.23 -5.36 -22.37
CA HIS A 224 15.35 -6.17 -21.53
C HIS A 224 16.18 -6.99 -20.55
N LYS A 225 15.94 -6.76 -19.26
CA LYS A 225 16.64 -7.46 -18.18
C LYS A 225 15.86 -8.69 -17.73
N PHE A 226 16.54 -9.54 -16.97
CA PHE A 226 15.90 -10.64 -16.25
C PHE A 226 16.38 -10.65 -14.80
N MET A 227 15.61 -11.34 -13.97
CA MET A 227 15.95 -11.70 -12.62
C MET A 227 16.26 -13.19 -12.57
N LYS A 228 17.41 -13.52 -12.00
CA LYS A 228 17.74 -14.89 -11.59
C LYS A 228 17.61 -14.99 -10.08
N LEU A 229 16.68 -15.82 -9.62
CA LEU A 229 16.37 -16.02 -8.21
C LEU A 229 16.67 -17.47 -7.81
N VAL A 230 17.47 -17.66 -6.76
CA VAL A 230 17.71 -18.97 -6.16
C VAL A 230 16.99 -19.01 -4.82
N LEU A 231 16.07 -19.96 -4.72
CA LEU A 231 15.20 -20.19 -3.58
C LEU A 231 15.59 -21.49 -2.90
N ARG A 232 15.56 -21.53 -1.57
CA ARG A 232 15.68 -22.76 -0.79
C ARG A 232 14.43 -22.96 0.07
N TYR A 233 13.84 -24.13 -0.01
CA TYR A 233 12.65 -24.51 0.75
C TYR A 233 13.02 -25.19 2.08
N ALA A 234 12.04 -25.37 2.97
CA ALA A 234 12.21 -25.98 4.30
C ALA A 234 12.94 -27.33 4.30
N ASP A 235 12.74 -28.13 3.24
CA ASP A 235 13.33 -29.46 3.10
C ASP A 235 14.74 -29.43 2.48
N GLY A 236 15.33 -28.24 2.32
CA GLY A 236 16.65 -28.02 1.73
C GLY A 236 16.67 -28.04 0.21
N THR A 237 15.53 -28.26 -0.47
CA THR A 237 15.49 -28.22 -1.93
C THR A 237 15.75 -26.81 -2.44
N GLU A 238 16.64 -26.67 -3.42
CA GLU A 238 16.88 -25.40 -4.10
C GLU A 238 16.16 -25.35 -5.46
N LYS A 239 15.61 -24.18 -5.80
CA LYS A 239 14.97 -23.91 -7.08
C LYS A 239 15.48 -22.59 -7.66
N THR A 240 15.93 -22.65 -8.91
CA THR A 240 16.32 -21.46 -9.66
C THR A 240 15.16 -21.02 -10.55
N LEU A 241 14.78 -19.76 -10.46
CA LEU A 241 13.83 -19.10 -11.36
C LEU A 241 14.59 -18.07 -12.19
N SER A 242 14.35 -18.05 -13.50
CA SER A 242 14.81 -16.98 -14.38
C SER A 242 13.59 -16.29 -15.00
N ILE A 243 13.46 -14.99 -14.76
CA ILE A 243 12.25 -14.22 -15.04
C ILE A 243 12.61 -12.98 -15.83
N ARG A 244 12.01 -12.81 -17.00
CA ARG A 244 12.15 -11.60 -17.80
C ARG A 244 11.37 -10.43 -17.19
N GLU A 245 11.92 -9.23 -17.30
CA GLU A 245 11.21 -7.97 -17.03
C GLU A 245 9.88 -7.91 -17.80
N GLY A 246 8.85 -7.36 -17.16
CA GLY A 246 7.46 -7.34 -17.62
C GLY A 246 6.61 -8.54 -17.19
N ASN A 247 7.21 -9.62 -16.66
CA ASN A 247 6.48 -10.83 -16.27
C ASN A 247 6.12 -10.87 -14.78
N THR A 248 5.02 -11.56 -14.49
CA THR A 248 4.63 -11.93 -13.11
C THR A 248 5.39 -13.17 -12.66
N ILE A 249 5.99 -13.07 -11.48
CA ILE A 249 6.63 -14.17 -10.76
C ILE A 249 5.58 -14.81 -9.87
N ARG A 250 5.47 -16.13 -9.96
CA ARG A 250 4.82 -16.94 -8.95
C ARG A 250 5.84 -17.92 -8.39
N ILE A 251 6.27 -17.68 -7.16
CA ILE A 251 7.02 -18.67 -6.40
C ILE A 251 6.05 -19.82 -6.12
N PRO A 252 6.33 -21.02 -6.62
CA PRO A 252 5.46 -22.15 -6.36
C PRO A 252 5.53 -22.48 -4.87
N ALA A 253 4.36 -22.62 -4.24
CA ALA A 253 4.23 -23.37 -3.01
C ALA A 253 4.78 -24.78 -3.27
N LYS A 254 5.49 -25.33 -2.29
CA LYS A 254 6.01 -26.70 -2.40
C LYS A 254 4.90 -27.71 -2.17
#